data_AF-A0A4Y2VH91-F1
#
_entry.id   AF-A0A4Y2VH91-F1
#
_cell.length_a   1.000
_cell.length_b   1.000
_cell.length_c   1.000
_cell.angle_alpha   90.00
_cell.angle_beta   90.00
_cell.angle_gamma   90.00
#
_symmetry.space_group_name_H-M   'P 1'
#
loop_
_entity.id
_entity.type
_entity.pdbx_description
1 polymer ?
#
loop_
_entity_poly.entity_id
_entity_poly.type
_entity_poly.pdbx_seq_one_letter_code
_entity_poly.pdbx_strand_id
1 'polypeptide(L)'
;MLGKCKKRDKTPLNWTDESDQAFQNCINDLKEATHLAHPDSNAAIILMTDASDRAIGGCIQQREGDSWKPLGFFSRKLSTAEQKYSAYDRELLAIFASIKYFRYLLEGTKFTILTDHKPITYAFSQKIEKLSPRQINHLNFIAQFTVDIKHISGKDNVVADALSRIESISSSLALWLTKILLVVNKTTRSLIFYLSSLLA
;
A
#
# COMPACT_ATOMS: atom_id res chain seq x y z
N MET A 1 -15.44 -25.97 -0.82
CA MET A 1 -15.01 -26.56 0.46
C MET A 1 -13.58 -26.12 0.75
N LEU A 2 -13.35 -24.88 1.19
CA LEU A 2 -12.01 -24.43 1.59
C LEU A 2 -11.90 -24.58 3.11
N GLY A 3 -11.10 -25.57 3.53
CA GLY A 3 -10.92 -25.96 4.93
C GLY A 3 -10.33 -24.85 5.79
N LYS A 4 -10.68 -24.85 7.07
CA LYS A 4 -10.21 -23.92 8.10
C LYS A 4 -8.67 -23.85 8.12
N CYS A 5 -8.10 -22.74 7.62
CA CYS A 5 -6.66 -22.51 7.66
C CYS A 5 -6.24 -22.16 9.10
N LYS A 6 -5.47 -23.05 9.76
CA LYS A 6 -5.00 -22.86 11.14
C LYS A 6 -3.88 -21.81 11.17
N LYS A 7 -4.07 -20.73 11.94
CA LYS A 7 -3.02 -19.76 12.27
C LYS A 7 -1.88 -20.46 13.02
N ARG A 8 -0.78 -20.77 12.33
CA ARG A 8 0.48 -21.42 12.80
C ARG A 8 0.56 -22.93 12.60
N ASP A 9 0.49 -23.41 11.36
CA ASP A 9 0.96 -24.75 11.05
C ASP A 9 2.48 -24.75 10.88
N LYS A 10 3.17 -25.66 11.57
CA LYS A 10 4.65 -25.81 11.52
C LYS A 10 5.10 -26.86 10.53
N THR A 11 4.17 -27.44 9.77
CA THR A 11 4.47 -28.40 8.71
C THR A 11 5.43 -27.75 7.70
N PRO A 12 6.59 -28.37 7.42
CA PRO A 12 7.47 -27.91 6.35
C PRO A 12 6.65 -27.86 5.05
N LEU A 13 6.55 -26.68 4.47
CA LEU A 13 5.91 -26.50 3.17
C LEU A 13 6.80 -27.18 2.14
N ASN A 14 6.30 -28.26 1.52
CA ASN A 14 7.06 -28.98 0.51
C ASN A 14 7.02 -28.16 -0.78
N TRP A 15 8.07 -27.37 -0.99
CA TRP A 15 8.21 -26.52 -2.17
C TRP A 15 8.60 -27.40 -3.35
N THR A 16 7.64 -27.68 -4.23
CA THR A 16 7.82 -28.52 -5.42
C THR A 16 7.96 -27.64 -6.66
N ASP A 17 8.46 -28.21 -7.76
CA ASP A 17 8.52 -27.50 -9.05
C ASP A 17 7.13 -27.05 -9.53
N GLU A 18 6.07 -27.79 -9.18
CA GLU A 18 4.67 -27.42 -9.41
C GLU A 18 4.27 -26.17 -8.59
N SER A 19 4.72 -26.09 -7.34
CA SER A 19 4.51 -24.91 -6.48
C SER A 19 5.24 -23.68 -7.02
N ASP A 20 6.45 -23.86 -7.54
CA ASP A 20 7.21 -22.80 -8.21
C ASP A 20 6.50 -22.31 -9.47
N GLN A 21 6.03 -23.23 -10.32
CA GLN A 21 5.31 -22.85 -11.53
C GLN A 21 3.99 -22.14 -11.23
N ALA A 22 3.23 -22.62 -10.24
CA ALA A 22 2.00 -21.96 -9.79
C ALA A 22 2.28 -20.55 -9.23
N PHE A 23 3.38 -20.39 -8.50
CA PHE A 23 3.80 -19.09 -7.98
C PHE A 23 4.24 -18.13 -9.10
N GLN A 24 5.01 -18.60 -10.08
CA GLN A 24 5.40 -17.80 -11.24
C GLN A 24 4.19 -17.43 -12.10
N ASN A 25 3.22 -18.32 -12.26
CA ASN A 25 1.97 -18.03 -12.93
C ASN A 25 1.20 -16.94 -12.18
N CYS A 26 1.05 -17.02 -10.85
CA CYS A 26 0.47 -15.96 -10.04
C CYS A 26 1.20 -14.61 -10.20
N ILE A 27 2.53 -14.62 -10.30
CA ILE A 27 3.32 -13.40 -10.57
C ILE A 27 3.02 -12.84 -11.96
N ASN A 28 2.92 -13.70 -12.97
CA ASN A 28 2.63 -13.28 -14.34
C ASN A 28 1.19 -12.78 -14.48
N ASP A 29 0.22 -13.47 -13.88
CA ASP A 29 -1.17 -13.03 -13.81
C ASP A 29 -1.29 -11.68 -13.08
N LEU A 30 -0.53 -11.51 -11.99
CA LEU A 30 -0.44 -10.20 -11.32
C LEU A 30 0.16 -9.15 -12.26
N LYS A 31 1.25 -9.45 -12.97
CA LYS A 31 1.87 -8.49 -13.91
C LYS A 31 0.89 -8.07 -15.01
N GLU A 32 0.19 -9.02 -15.62
CA GLU A 32 -0.81 -8.76 -16.66
C GLU A 32 -2.03 -8.00 -16.10
N ALA A 33 -2.55 -8.39 -14.93
CA ALA A 33 -3.63 -7.66 -14.27
C ALA A 33 -3.21 -6.25 -13.82
N THR A 34 -1.92 -6.06 -13.54
CA THR A 34 -1.32 -4.78 -13.17
C THR A 34 -0.87 -3.97 -14.39
N HIS A 35 -1.33 -4.27 -15.62
CA HIS A 35 -1.14 -3.37 -16.76
C HIS A 35 -1.65 -1.97 -16.39
N LEU A 36 -0.73 -1.11 -15.96
CA LEU A 36 -0.99 0.23 -15.49
C LEU A 36 -1.65 0.98 -16.64
N ALA A 37 -2.89 1.41 -16.44
CA ALA A 37 -3.59 2.19 -17.45
C ALA A 37 -2.81 3.49 -17.70
N HIS A 38 -2.85 4.00 -18.92
CA HIS A 38 -2.28 5.32 -19.19
C HIS A 38 -3.11 6.36 -18.43
N PRO A 39 -2.50 7.30 -17.69
CA PRO A 39 -3.24 8.30 -16.94
C PRO A 39 -4.08 9.16 -17.89
N ASP A 40 -5.39 9.15 -17.72
CA ASP A 40 -6.30 10.08 -18.39
C ASP A 40 -6.61 11.25 -17.46
N SER A 41 -6.29 12.47 -17.90
CA SER A 41 -6.46 13.69 -17.12
C SER A 41 -7.92 14.01 -16.80
N ASN A 42 -8.88 13.44 -17.54
CA ASN A 42 -10.31 13.65 -17.33
C ASN A 42 -11.01 12.49 -16.59
N ALA A 43 -10.30 11.39 -16.34
CA ALA A 43 -10.88 10.25 -15.65
C ALA A 43 -11.06 10.53 -14.16
N ALA A 44 -12.13 9.98 -13.58
CA ALA A 44 -12.30 10.01 -12.13
C ALA A 44 -11.21 9.14 -11.47
N ILE A 45 -10.58 9.68 -10.42
CA ILE A 45 -9.52 8.99 -9.68
C ILE A 45 -10.03 8.64 -8.28
N ILE A 46 -9.70 7.44 -7.83
CA ILE A 46 -9.85 7.03 -6.43
C ILE A 46 -8.52 6.57 -5.86
N LEU A 47 -8.33 6.87 -4.58
CA LEU A 47 -7.20 6.38 -3.79
C LEU A 47 -7.73 5.48 -2.69
N MET A 48 -7.52 4.18 -2.82
CA MET A 48 -7.87 3.20 -1.79
C MET A 48 -6.70 3.06 -0.82
N THR A 49 -6.95 3.15 0.48
CA THR A 49 -5.91 3.05 1.50
C THR A 49 -6.33 2.08 2.59
N ASP A 50 -5.35 1.39 3.16
CA ASP A 50 -5.55 0.49 4.30
C ASP A 50 -4.31 0.46 5.20
N ALA A 51 -4.53 0.30 6.50
CA ALA A 51 -3.46 0.16 7.47
C ALA A 51 -3.63 -1.10 8.33
N SER A 52 -2.61 -1.96 8.28
CA SER A 52 -2.50 -3.08 9.21
C SER A 52 -1.69 -2.71 10.44
N ASP A 53 -1.55 -3.66 11.37
CA ASP A 53 -0.66 -3.49 12.53
C ASP A 53 0.82 -3.32 12.17
N ARG A 54 1.21 -3.65 10.92
CA ARG A 54 2.62 -3.82 10.53
C ARG A 54 3.00 -3.08 9.26
N ALA A 55 2.06 -2.80 8.37
CA ALA A 55 2.31 -2.10 7.13
C ALA A 55 1.09 -1.29 6.70
N ILE A 56 1.34 -0.33 5.82
CA ILE A 56 0.32 0.50 5.19
C ILE A 56 0.34 0.25 3.69
N GLY A 57 -0.84 0.30 3.08
CA GLY A 57 -1.05 0.06 1.66
C GLY A 57 -1.88 1.19 1.03
N GLY A 58 -1.64 1.41 -0.26
CA GLY A 58 -2.40 2.33 -1.08
C GLY A 58 -2.51 1.83 -2.52
N CYS A 59 -3.66 2.04 -3.14
CA CYS A 59 -3.88 1.76 -4.55
C CYS A 59 -4.58 2.96 -5.18
N ILE A 60 -3.95 3.55 -6.19
CA ILE A 60 -4.59 4.57 -7.02
C ILE A 60 -5.22 3.89 -8.22
N GLN A 61 -6.49 4.22 -8.50
CA GLN A 61 -7.24 3.66 -9.62
C GLN A 61 -7.90 4.80 -10.40
N GLN A 62 -7.98 4.64 -11.72
CA GLN A 62 -8.77 5.51 -12.58
C GLN A 62 -9.99 4.78 -13.12
N ARG A 63 -11.05 5.53 -13.37
CA ARG A 63 -12.23 5.01 -14.06
C ARG A 63 -11.97 4.96 -15.56
N GLU A 64 -12.08 3.78 -16.14
CA GLU A 64 -12.03 3.55 -17.58
C GLU A 64 -13.31 2.82 -18.01
N GLY A 65 -14.23 3.57 -18.61
CA GLY A 65 -15.61 3.12 -18.87
C GLY A 65 -16.35 2.78 -17.58
N ASP A 66 -16.77 1.52 -17.48
CA ASP A 66 -17.50 0.98 -16.32
C ASP A 66 -16.61 0.25 -15.30
N SER A 67 -15.29 0.26 -15.50
CA SER A 67 -14.34 -0.44 -14.64
C SER A 67 -13.34 0.50 -13.98
N TRP A 68 -12.86 0.13 -12.79
CA TRP A 68 -11.73 0.77 -12.14
C TRP A 68 -10.46 0.03 -12.51
N LYS A 69 -9.49 0.75 -13.10
CA LYS A 69 -8.19 0.18 -13.43
C LYS A 69 -7.10 0.75 -12.54
N PRO A 70 -6.18 -0.08 -12.03
CA PRO A 70 -5.08 0.40 -11.20
C PRO A 70 -4.10 1.24 -12.02
N LEU A 71 -3.77 2.41 -11.49
CA LEU A 71 -2.71 3.30 -11.97
C LEU A 71 -1.41 3.14 -11.19
N GLY A 72 -1.45 2.51 -10.02
CA GLY A 72 -0.28 2.31 -9.18
C GLY A 72 -0.61 1.74 -7.82
N PHE A 73 0.40 1.15 -7.21
CA PHE A 73 0.32 0.54 -5.88
C PHE A 73 1.44 1.07 -4.99
N PHE A 74 1.12 1.23 -3.72
CA PHE A 74 2.02 1.67 -2.67
C PHE A 74 1.92 0.69 -1.51
N SER A 75 3.05 0.29 -0.96
CA SER A 75 3.11 -0.45 0.29
C SER A 75 4.37 -0.05 1.05
N ARG A 76 4.24 0.14 2.37
CA ARG A 76 5.36 0.48 3.25
C ARG A 76 5.21 -0.21 4.59
N LYS A 77 6.29 -0.82 5.07
CA LYS A 77 6.34 -1.36 6.44
C LYS A 77 6.38 -0.23 7.46
N LEU A 78 5.60 -0.39 8.53
CA LEU A 78 5.62 0.51 9.68
C LEU A 78 6.86 0.23 10.53
N SER A 79 7.53 1.30 10.96
CA SER A 79 8.61 1.22 11.94
C SER A 79 8.10 0.73 13.30
N THR A 80 8.99 0.29 14.18
CA THR A 80 8.63 -0.18 15.53
C THR A 80 7.90 0.88 16.36
N ALA A 81 8.13 2.17 16.09
CA ALA A 81 7.40 3.27 16.70
C ALA A 81 6.01 3.44 16.08
N GLU A 82 5.90 3.39 14.74
CA GLU A 82 4.62 3.53 14.03
C GLU A 82 3.67 2.34 14.26
N GLN A 83 4.18 1.13 14.50
CA GLN A 83 3.36 -0.04 14.85
C GLN A 83 2.59 0.16 16.16
N LYS A 84 3.13 0.98 17.08
CA LYS A 84 2.50 1.30 18.38
C LYS A 84 1.43 2.40 18.27
N TYR A 85 1.24 2.98 17.08
CA TYR A 85 0.23 4.00 16.88
C TYR A 85 -1.18 3.41 17.01
N SER A 86 -2.14 4.26 17.36
CA SER A 86 -3.56 3.87 17.37
C SER A 86 -4.00 3.48 15.95
N ALA A 87 -5.08 2.70 15.84
CA ALA A 87 -5.64 2.34 14.53
C ALA A 87 -5.92 3.61 13.69
N TYR A 88 -6.53 4.63 14.29
CA TYR A 88 -6.78 5.92 13.64
C TYR A 88 -5.51 6.59 13.11
N ASP A 89 -4.43 6.61 13.89
CA ASP A 89 -3.17 7.23 13.47
C ASP A 89 -2.48 6.46 12.34
N ARG A 90 -2.59 5.13 12.32
CA ARG A 90 -2.05 4.30 11.24
C ARG A 90 -2.82 4.48 9.94
N GLU A 91 -4.15 4.58 10.02
CA GLU A 91 -4.99 4.91 8.87
C GLU A 91 -4.69 6.31 8.31
N LEU A 92 -4.58 7.31 9.19
CA LEU A 92 -4.19 8.66 8.78
C LEU A 92 -2.81 8.67 8.12
N LEU A 93 -1.87 7.89 8.65
CA LEU A 93 -0.54 7.72 8.09
C LEU A 93 -0.56 7.00 6.73
N ALA A 94 -1.45 6.01 6.54
CA ALA A 94 -1.64 5.33 5.26
C ALA A 94 -2.11 6.30 4.18
N ILE A 95 -3.08 7.15 4.48
CA ILE A 95 -3.56 8.21 3.59
C ILE A 95 -2.44 9.20 3.27
N PHE A 96 -1.80 9.75 4.31
CA PHE A 96 -0.72 10.72 4.15
C PHE A 96 0.44 10.18 3.28
N ALA A 97 0.90 8.97 3.57
CA ALA A 97 2.01 8.35 2.85
C ALA A 97 1.65 8.01 1.40
N SER A 98 0.42 7.53 1.17
CA SER A 98 -0.06 7.20 -0.18
C SER A 98 -0.18 8.46 -1.04
N ILE A 99 -0.74 9.56 -0.50
CA ILE A 99 -0.82 10.83 -1.23
C ILE A 99 0.59 11.38 -1.51
N LYS A 100 1.49 11.30 -0.54
CA LYS A 100 2.88 11.74 -0.72
C LYS A 100 3.59 10.94 -1.82
N TYR A 101 3.34 9.64 -1.91
CA TYR A 101 3.91 8.78 -2.95
C TYR A 101 3.33 9.07 -4.33
N PHE A 102 2.00 9.18 -4.43
CA PHE A 102 1.30 9.46 -5.69
C PHE A 102 1.15 10.95 -5.99
N ARG A 103 1.96 11.82 -5.37
CA ARG A 103 1.83 13.28 -5.51
C ARG A 103 1.75 13.71 -6.98
N TYR A 104 2.60 13.15 -7.83
CA TYR A 104 2.67 13.48 -9.24
C TYR A 104 1.39 13.14 -10.04
N LEU A 105 0.52 12.25 -9.54
CA LEU A 105 -0.78 11.91 -10.16
C LEU A 105 -1.95 12.66 -9.52
N LEU A 106 -1.81 13.01 -8.24
CA LEU A 106 -2.88 13.60 -7.44
C LEU A 106 -2.85 15.14 -7.42
N GLU A 107 -1.70 15.74 -7.75
CA GLU A 107 -1.54 17.18 -7.77
C GLU A 107 -2.37 17.81 -8.89
N GLY A 108 -3.28 18.72 -8.54
CA GLY A 108 -4.18 19.38 -9.49
C GLY A 108 -5.37 18.54 -9.96
N THR A 109 -5.54 17.31 -9.46
CA THR A 109 -6.66 16.43 -9.84
C THR A 109 -7.67 16.29 -8.70
N LYS A 110 -8.95 16.08 -9.05
CA LYS A 110 -10.00 15.78 -8.07
C LYS A 110 -10.07 14.27 -7.89
N PHE A 111 -9.95 13.81 -6.65
CA PHE A 111 -10.04 12.40 -6.31
C PHE A 111 -10.72 12.18 -4.96
N THR A 112 -11.24 10.97 -4.77
CA THR A 112 -11.83 10.51 -3.52
C THR A 112 -10.92 9.49 -2.85
N ILE A 113 -10.74 9.61 -1.53
CA ILE A 113 -10.03 8.62 -0.72
C ILE A 113 -11.05 7.59 -0.22
N LEU A 114 -10.76 6.31 -0.40
CA LEU A 114 -11.57 5.19 0.07
C LEU A 114 -10.81 4.42 1.15
N THR A 115 -11.49 4.14 2.26
CA THR A 115 -10.94 3.43 3.43
C THR A 115 -12.05 2.62 4.10
N ASP A 116 -11.70 1.52 4.75
CA ASP A 116 -12.64 0.73 5.55
C ASP A 116 -12.73 1.23 7.01
N HIS A 117 -11.95 2.26 7.37
CA HIS A 117 -11.94 2.80 8.72
C HIS A 117 -12.89 3.98 8.89
N LYS A 118 -14.14 3.70 9.28
CA LYS A 118 -15.21 4.71 9.42
C LYS A 118 -14.83 5.97 10.23
N PRO A 119 -14.07 5.92 11.34
CA PRO A 119 -13.71 7.14 12.08
C PRO A 119 -12.90 8.16 11.28
N ILE A 120 -12.09 7.73 10.29
CA ILE A 120 -11.23 8.65 9.53
C ILE A 120 -12.04 9.51 8.54
N THR A 121 -13.25 9.11 8.17
CA THR A 121 -14.12 9.93 7.29
C THR A 121 -14.53 11.24 7.94
N TYR A 122 -14.50 11.31 9.28
CA TYR A 122 -14.81 12.51 10.05
C TYR A 122 -13.55 13.30 10.45
N ALA A 123 -12.37 12.94 9.93
CA ALA A 123 -11.09 13.54 10.34
C ALA A 123 -11.07 15.08 10.20
N PHE A 124 -11.66 15.61 9.13
CA PHE A 124 -11.75 17.05 8.88
C PHE A 124 -12.87 17.77 9.66
N SER A 125 -13.78 17.03 10.30
CA SER A 125 -14.86 17.59 11.12
C SER A 125 -14.52 17.62 12.62
N GLN A 126 -13.38 17.06 13.02
CA GLN A 126 -12.96 17.02 14.41
C GLN A 126 -12.45 18.39 14.89
N LYS A 127 -12.69 18.68 16.18
CA LYS A 127 -12.16 19.88 16.82
C LYS A 127 -10.63 19.81 16.88
N ILE A 128 -9.95 20.84 16.38
CA ILE A 128 -8.49 20.94 16.32
C ILE A 128 -7.84 20.75 17.71
N GLU A 129 -8.49 21.25 18.77
CA GLU A 129 -8.03 21.13 20.17
C GLU A 129 -7.86 19.68 20.65
N LYS A 130 -8.54 18.72 20.02
CA LYS A 130 -8.46 17.29 20.37
C LYS A 130 -7.41 16.53 19.55
N LEU A 131 -6.82 17.18 18.54
CA LEU A 131 -5.88 16.54 17.63
C LEU A 131 -4.44 16.76 18.11
N SER A 132 -3.61 15.74 17.98
CA SER A 132 -2.18 15.89 18.22
C SER A 132 -1.53 16.75 17.12
N PRO A 133 -0.39 17.43 17.39
CA PRO A 133 0.33 18.19 16.38
C PRO A 133 0.68 17.36 15.12
N ARG A 134 0.95 16.07 15.29
CA ARG A 134 1.20 15.15 14.17
C ARG A 134 -0.03 14.95 13.30
N GLN A 135 -1.19 14.71 13.91
CA GLN A 135 -2.45 14.55 13.19
C GLN A 135 -2.80 15.82 12.43
N ILE A 136 -2.61 16.99 13.06
CA ILE A 136 -2.83 18.30 12.42
C ILE A 136 -1.93 18.46 11.19
N ASN A 137 -0.63 18.15 11.31
CA ASN A 137 0.31 18.24 10.18
C ASN A 137 -0.07 17.30 9.03
N HIS A 138 -0.47 16.06 9.33
CA HIS A 138 -0.93 15.13 8.29
C HIS A 138 -2.22 15.63 7.63
N LEU A 139 -3.20 16.08 8.41
CA LEU A 139 -4.48 16.59 7.87
C LEU A 139 -4.28 17.85 7.04
N ASN A 140 -3.43 18.78 7.48
CA ASN A 140 -3.09 19.99 6.71
C ASN A 140 -2.43 19.65 5.38
N PHE A 141 -1.60 18.60 5.33
CA PHE A 141 -1.03 18.12 4.07
C PHE A 141 -2.10 17.49 3.18
N ILE A 142 -2.94 16.60 3.72
CA ILE A 142 -4.01 15.93 2.97
C ILE A 142 -5.00 16.95 2.40
N ALA A 143 -5.36 17.98 3.17
CA ALA A 143 -6.27 19.05 2.76
C ALA A 143 -5.79 19.87 1.56
N GLN A 144 -4.48 19.91 1.28
CA GLN A 144 -3.95 20.56 0.07
C GLN A 144 -4.33 19.79 -1.21
N PHE A 145 -4.70 18.52 -1.08
CA PHE A 145 -5.07 17.65 -2.20
C PHE A 145 -6.58 17.39 -2.23
N THR A 146 -7.14 16.88 -1.14
CA THR A 146 -8.57 16.57 -1.06
C THR A 146 -9.06 16.52 0.39
N VAL A 147 -10.37 16.73 0.55
CA VAL A 147 -11.10 16.50 1.82
C VAL A 147 -12.18 15.42 1.65
N ASP A 148 -12.32 14.83 0.46
CA ASP A 148 -13.33 13.82 0.17
C ASP A 148 -12.82 12.43 0.58
N ILE A 149 -13.14 12.04 1.82
CA ILE A 149 -12.83 10.71 2.40
C ILE A 149 -14.14 9.95 2.58
N LYS A 150 -14.27 8.80 1.92
CA LYS A 150 -15.45 7.94 2.00
C LYS A 150 -15.11 6.58 2.57
N HIS A 151 -16.04 6.06 3.38
CA HIS A 151 -15.94 4.71 3.91
C HIS A 151 -16.48 3.70 2.90
N ILE A 152 -15.73 2.63 2.67
CA ILE A 152 -16.15 1.46 1.88
C ILE A 152 -16.16 0.21 2.75
N SER A 153 -16.92 -0.82 2.37
CA SER A 153 -16.83 -2.09 3.09
C SER A 153 -15.45 -2.70 2.88
N GLY A 154 -14.84 -3.28 3.92
CA GLY A 154 -13.54 -3.96 3.78
C GLY A 154 -13.54 -5.08 2.74
N LYS A 155 -14.72 -5.65 2.40
CA LYS A 155 -14.89 -6.63 1.32
C LYS A 155 -14.59 -6.06 -0.07
N ASP A 156 -14.79 -4.76 -0.25
CA ASP A 156 -14.58 -4.05 -1.51
C ASP A 156 -13.15 -3.48 -1.59
N ASN A 157 -12.40 -3.45 -0.48
CA ASN A 157 -11.02 -2.95 -0.37
C ASN A 157 -9.95 -4.05 -0.52
N VAL A 158 -10.20 -5.04 -1.39
CA VAL A 158 -9.35 -6.25 -1.50
C VAL A 158 -7.89 -5.90 -1.80
N VAL A 159 -7.65 -4.88 -2.63
CA VAL A 159 -6.30 -4.56 -3.11
C VAL A 159 -5.46 -3.84 -2.05
N ALA A 160 -6.01 -2.83 -1.37
CA ALA A 160 -5.25 -2.16 -0.30
C ALA A 160 -5.03 -3.09 0.89
N ASP A 161 -6.02 -3.93 1.23
CA ASP A 161 -5.91 -4.95 2.28
C ASP A 161 -4.80 -5.96 1.98
N ALA A 162 -4.71 -6.45 0.74
CA ALA A 162 -3.62 -7.33 0.32
C ALA A 162 -2.25 -6.66 0.49
N LEU A 163 -2.13 -5.38 0.11
CA LEU A 163 -0.88 -4.62 0.18
C LEU A 163 -0.45 -4.25 1.60
N SER A 164 -1.41 -4.07 2.53
CA SER A 164 -1.13 -3.79 3.94
C SER A 164 -0.79 -5.07 4.73
N ARG A 165 -1.16 -6.26 4.22
CA ARG A 165 -0.98 -7.58 4.88
C ARG A 165 0.15 -8.45 4.33
N ILE A 166 1.01 -7.92 3.46
CA ILE A 166 2.12 -8.65 2.78
C ILE A 166 3.00 -9.47 3.74
N GLU A 167 3.13 -9.12 5.02
CA GLU A 167 3.93 -9.92 5.96
C GLU A 167 3.29 -11.23 6.46
N SER A 168 2.02 -11.54 6.16
CA SER A 168 1.54 -12.93 6.34
C SER A 168 2.30 -13.94 5.47
N ILE A 169 3.05 -13.46 4.47
CA ILE A 169 3.92 -14.21 3.55
C ILE A 169 5.41 -14.08 3.95
N SER A 170 5.76 -13.20 4.91
CA SER A 170 7.14 -12.76 5.17
C SER A 170 7.90 -13.59 6.22
N SER A 171 7.60 -14.88 6.40
CA SER A 171 8.54 -15.79 7.08
C SER A 171 9.62 -16.33 6.14
N SER A 172 9.49 -16.19 4.81
CA SER A 172 10.42 -16.78 3.82
C SER A 172 11.15 -15.78 2.89
N LEU A 173 10.76 -14.50 2.86
CA LEU A 173 11.25 -13.54 1.84
C LEU A 173 12.51 -12.73 2.22
N ALA A 174 13.02 -12.86 3.45
CA ALA A 174 14.21 -12.11 3.89
C ALA A 174 15.50 -12.49 3.14
N LEU A 175 15.56 -13.70 2.57
CA LEU A 175 16.68 -14.18 1.73
C LEU A 175 16.55 -13.73 0.25
N TRP A 176 15.39 -13.26 -0.18
CA TRP A 176 15.10 -12.97 -1.58
C TRP A 176 15.42 -11.52 -1.99
N LEU A 177 15.23 -10.56 -1.09
CA LEU A 177 15.52 -9.14 -1.38
C LEU A 177 17.01 -8.87 -1.63
N THR A 178 17.90 -9.61 -0.97
CA THR A 178 19.36 -9.51 -1.20
C THR A 178 19.78 -10.05 -2.57
N LYS A 179 19.07 -11.04 -3.13
CA LYS A 179 19.35 -11.56 -4.48
C LYS A 179 18.86 -10.61 -5.58
N ILE A 180 17.72 -9.96 -5.40
CA ILE A 180 17.17 -9.02 -6.40
C ILE A 180 18.04 -7.76 -6.52
N LEU A 181 18.55 -7.22 -5.40
CA LEU A 181 19.45 -6.06 -5.42
C LEU A 181 20.77 -6.33 -6.19
N LEU A 182 21.28 -7.57 -6.13
CA LEU A 182 22.50 -7.98 -6.83
C LEU A 182 22.31 -8.14 -8.35
N VAL A 183 21.11 -8.50 -8.81
CA VAL A 183 20.81 -8.69 -10.23
C VAL A 183 20.61 -7.35 -10.93
N VAL A 184 20.00 -6.37 -10.27
CA VAL A 184 19.77 -5.03 -10.85
C VAL A 184 21.08 -4.25 -11.03
N ASN A 185 22.09 -4.48 -10.17
CA ASN A 185 23.34 -3.74 -10.20
C ASN A 185 24.30 -4.12 -11.35
N LYS A 186 24.02 -5.18 -12.12
CA LYS A 186 24.87 -5.59 -13.26
C LYS A 186 24.52 -4.91 -14.59
N THR A 187 23.38 -4.24 -14.69
CA THR A 187 22.82 -3.84 -16.01
C THR A 187 22.88 -2.34 -16.31
N THR A 188 23.28 -1.50 -15.38
CA THR A 188 23.45 -0.05 -15.63
C THR A 188 24.72 0.49 -14.97
N ARG A 189 25.79 0.62 -15.76
CA ARG A 189 26.93 1.50 -15.44
C ARG A 189 26.43 2.94 -15.46
N SER A 190 26.15 3.52 -14.29
CA SER A 190 26.41 4.93 -13.95
C SER A 190 25.87 5.27 -12.55
N LEU A 191 26.81 5.53 -11.63
CA LEU A 191 26.77 6.55 -10.57
C LEU A 191 25.57 6.61 -9.60
N ILE A 192 25.76 6.21 -8.33
CA ILE A 192 26.07 7.15 -7.22
C ILE A 192 26.23 6.41 -5.88
N PHE A 193 27.29 6.83 -5.18
CA PHE A 193 27.56 6.77 -3.75
C PHE A 193 26.33 6.71 -2.85
N TYR A 194 26.34 5.78 -1.88
CA TYR A 194 26.04 5.93 -0.45
C TYR A 194 25.49 4.61 0.07
N LEU A 195 26.33 3.84 0.78
CA LEU A 195 25.94 2.93 1.86
C LEU A 195 27.21 2.31 2.46
N SER A 196 28.08 3.17 3.01
CA SER A 196 29.23 2.79 3.84
C SER A 196 29.02 3.29 5.27
N SER A 197 27.88 2.99 5.89
CA SER A 197 27.64 3.33 7.29
C SER A 197 26.63 2.45 8.04
N LEU A 198 26.41 1.20 7.61
CA LEU A 198 25.55 0.28 8.39
C LEU A 198 26.16 -1.12 8.60
N LEU A 199 27.46 -1.14 8.91
CA LEU A 199 28.14 -2.25 9.58
C LEU A 199 29.17 -1.73 10.60
N ALA A 200 28.68 -0.93 11.54
CA ALA A 200 29.28 -0.74 12.86
C ALA A 200 28.14 -0.67 13.89
#